data_AF-A0A349YJ79-F1
#
_entry.id   AF-A0A349YJ79-F1
#
_cell.length_a   1.000
_cell.length_b   1.000
_cell.length_c   1.000
_cell.angle_alpha   90.00
_cell.angle_beta   90.00
_cell.angle_gamma   90.00
#
_symmetry.space_group_name_H-M   'P 1'
#
loop_
_entity.id
_entity.type
_entity.pdbx_description
1 polymer ?
#
loop_
_entity_poly.entity_id
_entity_poly.type
_entity_poly.pdbx_seq_one_letter_code
_entity_poly.pdbx_strand_id
1 'polypeptide(L)'
;MIIAAAIKFYIEKTDQEVILCGLRHDSVFKQLKALGFEPKKGYKELEQGFLTSDGKFLNREQAYYHALGCKQIKSDDEPAWLFSEMLW
;
A
#
# COMPACT_ATOMS: atom_id res chain seq x y z
N MET A 1 10.80 0.51 -9.26
CA MET A 1 9.84 -0.61 -9.37
C MET A 1 9.05 -0.71 -8.09
N ILE A 2 7.77 -1.00 -8.18
CA ILE A 2 6.94 -1.36 -7.02
C ILE A 2 7.30 -2.78 -6.58
N ILE A 3 7.46 -2.96 -5.27
CA ILE A 3 7.87 -4.22 -4.65
C ILE A 3 6.86 -4.78 -3.65
N ALA A 4 5.92 -3.97 -3.17
CA ALA A 4 4.88 -4.41 -2.23
C ALA A 4 3.65 -3.50 -2.26
N ALA A 5 2.47 -4.06 -1.99
CA ALA A 5 1.33 -3.27 -1.55
C ALA A 5 1.64 -2.71 -0.15
N ALA A 6 1.21 -1.48 0.12
CA ALA A 6 1.49 -0.80 1.37
C ALA A 6 0.28 0.00 1.86
N ILE A 7 0.13 0.14 3.16
CA ILE A 7 -0.86 1.04 3.76
C ILE A 7 -0.17 1.87 4.84
N LYS A 8 -0.38 3.17 4.77
CA LYS A 8 0.04 4.13 5.78
C LYS A 8 -1.03 4.21 6.86
N PHE A 9 -0.63 3.98 8.10
CA PHE A 9 -1.48 4.10 9.27
C PHE A 9 -0.92 5.14 10.24
N TYR A 10 -1.80 5.73 11.04
CA TYR A 10 -1.45 6.39 12.27
C TYR A 10 -1.78 5.47 13.45
N ILE A 11 -0.81 5.19 14.32
CA ILE A 11 -0.97 4.33 15.50
C ILE A 11 -1.20 5.20 16.73
N GLU A 12 -2.39 5.11 17.32
CA GLU A 12 -2.84 5.99 18.40
C GLU A 12 -2.00 5.82 19.67
N LYS A 13 -1.59 4.58 19.98
CA LYS A 13 -0.82 4.26 21.19
C LYS A 13 0.57 4.91 21.19
N THR A 14 1.19 5.04 20.02
CA THR A 14 2.57 5.52 19.88
C THR A 14 2.66 6.92 19.29
N ASP A 15 1.52 7.51 18.88
CA ASP A 15 1.45 8.80 18.19
C ASP A 15 2.39 8.87 16.97
N GLN A 16 2.39 7.80 16.16
CA GLN A 16 3.31 7.66 15.03
C GLN A 16 2.60 7.20 13.76
N GLU A 17 3.10 7.70 12.63
CA GLU A 17 2.76 7.15 11.33
C GLU A 17 3.67 5.95 11.01
N VAL A 18 3.06 4.86 10.56
CA VAL A 18 3.76 3.64 10.15
C VAL A 18 3.29 3.22 8.76
N ILE A 19 4.18 2.62 7.98
CA ILE A 19 3.85 2.01 6.71
C ILE A 19 4.02 0.50 6.87
N LEU A 20 2.94 -0.24 6.67
CA LEU A 20 2.96 -1.69 6.66
C LEU A 20 2.83 -2.20 5.24
N CYS A 21 3.67 -3.17 4.88
CA CYS A 21 3.74 -3.75 3.54
C CYS A 21 3.17 -5.17 3.52
N GLY A 22 2.63 -5.59 2.38
CA GLY A 22 2.10 -6.94 2.18
C GLY A 22 2.05 -7.31 0.71
N LEU A 23 1.74 -8.58 0.42
CA LEU A 23 1.53 -9.06 -0.95
C LEU A 23 0.33 -8.35 -1.60
N ARG A 24 -0.76 -8.19 -0.86
CA ARG A 24 -1.94 -7.38 -1.22
C ARG A 24 -2.33 -6.48 -0.06
N HIS A 25 -3.17 -5.47 -0.29
CA HIS A 25 -3.68 -4.61 0.80
C HIS A 25 -4.41 -5.41 1.88
N ASP A 26 -5.11 -6.49 1.51
CA ASP A 26 -5.76 -7.42 2.45
C ASP A 26 -4.78 -8.03 3.48
N SER A 27 -3.54 -8.26 3.04
CA SER A 27 -2.48 -8.92 3.81
C SER A 27 -1.93 -7.98 4.86
N VAL A 28 -2.00 -6.66 4.61
CA VAL A 28 -1.64 -5.63 5.59
C VAL A 28 -2.64 -5.59 6.74
N PHE A 29 -3.94 -5.69 6.45
CA PHE A 29 -4.96 -5.77 7.51
C PHE A 29 -4.86 -7.07 8.32
N LYS A 30 -4.55 -8.20 7.67
CA LYS A 30 -4.27 -9.47 8.36
C LYS A 30 -3.07 -9.35 9.31
N GLN A 31 -2.02 -8.62 8.92
CA GLN A 31 -0.86 -8.34 9.78
C GLN A 31 -1.25 -7.48 10.99
N LEU A 32 -2.02 -6.40 10.81
CA LEU A 32 -2.52 -5.60 11.94
C LEU A 32 -3.28 -6.46 12.96
N LYS A 33 -4.17 -7.33 12.48
CA LYS A 33 -4.89 -8.27 13.34
C LYS A 33 -3.93 -9.22 14.08
N ALA A 34 -2.92 -9.74 13.40
CA ALA A 34 -1.91 -10.61 14.00
C ALA A 34 -1.03 -9.89 15.05
N LEU A 35 -0.84 -8.57 14.90
CA LEU A 35 -0.14 -7.71 15.87
C LEU A 35 -1.02 -7.27 17.04
N GLY A 36 -2.27 -7.75 17.11
CA GLY A 36 -3.18 -7.49 18.23
C GLY A 36 -4.07 -6.26 18.05
N PHE A 37 -4.12 -5.65 16.86
CA PHE A 37 -5.07 -4.57 16.57
C PHE A 37 -6.45 -5.14 16.22
N GLU A 38 -7.50 -4.57 16.81
CA GLU A 38 -8.88 -4.81 16.40
C GLU A 38 -9.21 -3.93 15.17
N PRO A 39 -10.07 -4.38 14.24
CA PRO A 39 -10.45 -3.57 13.07
C PRO A 39 -10.94 -2.18 13.47
N LYS A 40 -10.31 -1.14 12.91
CA LYS A 40 -10.64 0.28 13.15
C LYS A 40 -10.49 0.76 14.60
N LYS A 41 -9.64 0.10 15.41
CA LYS A 41 -9.40 0.49 16.82
C LYS A 41 -7.90 0.50 17.12
N GLY A 42 -7.42 1.58 17.75
CA GLY A 42 -6.00 1.76 18.08
C GLY A 42 -5.13 2.17 16.88
N TYR A 43 -5.72 2.33 15.69
CA TYR A 43 -5.08 2.85 14.50
C TYR A 43 -6.08 3.57 13.59
N LYS A 44 -5.57 4.47 12.75
CA LYS A 44 -6.30 5.13 11.65
C LYS A 44 -5.61 4.83 10.33
N GLU A 45 -6.39 4.39 9.35
CA GLU A 45 -5.91 4.27 7.97
C GLU A 45 -5.80 5.66 7.36
N LEU A 46 -4.61 6.02 6.89
CA LEU A 46 -4.34 7.32 6.27
C LEU A 46 -4.38 7.24 4.75
N GLU A 47 -3.67 6.27 4.17
CA GLU A 47 -3.53 6.16 2.70
C GLU A 47 -3.18 4.72 2.31
N GLN A 48 -3.84 4.19 1.28
CA GLN A 48 -3.43 2.93 0.65
C GLN A 48 -2.56 3.20 -0.57
N GLY A 49 -1.51 2.41 -0.73
CA GLY A 49 -0.52 2.67 -1.75
C GLY A 49 0.42 1.49 -1.97
N PHE A 50 1.63 1.81 -2.37
CA PHE A 50 2.66 0.83 -2.72
C PHE A 50 4.03 1.33 -2.28
N LEU A 51 4.93 0.39 -1.98
CA LEU A 51 6.33 0.69 -1.70
C LEU A 51 7.18 0.43 -2.95
N THR A 52 8.06 1.37 -3.27
CA THR A 52 9.04 1.23 -4.34
C THR A 52 10.35 0.60 -3.83
N SER A 53 11.15 0.08 -4.75
CA SER A 53 12.48 -0.48 -4.49
C SER A 53 13.48 0.51 -3.88
N ASP A 54 13.27 1.82 -4.06
CA ASP A 54 14.06 2.90 -3.43
C ASP A 54 13.43 3.42 -2.12
N GLY A 55 12.46 2.69 -1.55
CA GLY A 55 11.88 2.96 -0.24
C GLY A 55 10.84 4.09 -0.20
N LYS A 56 10.32 4.53 -1.36
CA LYS A 56 9.28 5.56 -1.41
C LYS A 56 7.90 4.93 -1.32
N PHE A 57 7.04 5.54 -0.51
CA PHE A 57 5.62 5.25 -0.49
C PHE A 57 4.92 6.09 -1.54
N LEU A 58 4.16 5.44 -2.42
CA LEU A 58 3.35 6.07 -3.45
C LEU A 58 1.88 5.76 -3.17
N ASN A 59 1.01 6.76 -3.28
CA ASN A 59 -0.43 6.49 -3.33
C ASN A 59 -0.78 5.74 -4.62
N ARG A 60 -2.04 5.28 -4.76
CA ARG A 60 -2.42 4.43 -5.90
C ARG A 60 -2.26 5.10 -7.27
N GLU A 61 -2.50 6.41 -7.38
CA GLU A 61 -2.34 7.16 -8.63
C GLU A 61 -0.86 7.29 -9.01
N GLN A 62 -0.02 7.73 -8.06
CA GLN A 62 1.43 7.81 -8.27
C GLN A 62 2.03 6.44 -8.62
N ALA A 63 1.55 5.39 -7.94
CA ALA A 63 1.97 4.02 -8.17
C ALA A 63 1.60 3.55 -9.59
N TYR A 64 0.44 3.93 -10.12
CA TYR A 64 0.03 3.59 -11.49
C TYR A 64 1.03 4.12 -12.52
N TYR A 65 1.33 5.42 -12.49
CA TYR A 65 2.30 6.02 -13.41
C TYR A 65 3.72 5.50 -13.20
N HIS A 66 4.13 5.25 -11.94
CA HIS A 66 5.42 4.64 -11.65
C HIS A 66 5.53 3.22 -12.20
N ALA A 67 4.48 2.41 -12.08
CA ALA A 67 4.42 1.04 -12.60
C ALA A 67 4.48 1.01 -14.12
N LEU A 68 3.77 1.92 -14.81
CA LEU A 68 3.88 2.12 -16.26
C LEU A 68 5.31 2.47 -16.67
N GLY A 69 5.93 3.46 -15.99
CA GLY A 69 7.31 3.85 -16.25
C GLY A 69 8.32 2.72 -16.03
N CYS A 70 8.04 1.83 -15.07
CA CYS A 70 8.83 0.63 -14.80
C CYS A 70 8.47 -0.57 -15.69
N LYS A 71 7.49 -0.44 -16.59
CA LYS A 71 6.95 -1.52 -17.44
C LYS A 71 6.43 -2.73 -16.64
N GLN A 72 5.95 -2.51 -15.42
CA GLN A 72 5.34 -3.57 -14.59
C GLN A 72 3.88 -3.84 -14.97
N ILE A 73 3.24 -2.87 -15.61
CA ILE A 73 1.88 -2.97 -16.17
C ILE A 73 1.88 -2.39 -17.59
N LYS A 74 0.84 -2.71 -18.36
CA LYS A 74 0.60 -2.11 -19.69
C LYS A 74 -0.34 -0.92 -19.56
N SER A 75 -0.33 -0.02 -20.55
CA SER A 75 -1.14 1.21 -20.56
C SER A 75 -2.57 1.00 -21.05
N ASP A 76 -3.04 -0.24 -21.08
CA ASP A 76 -4.17 -0.63 -21.92
C ASP A 76 -5.47 -0.42 -21.12
N ASP A 77 -6.04 0.79 -21.24
CA ASP A 77 -7.40 1.24 -20.85
C ASP A 77 -7.94 0.76 -19.49
N GLU A 78 -7.13 0.91 -18.44
CA GLU A 78 -7.54 0.69 -17.07
C GLU A 78 -7.10 1.84 -16.14
N PRO A 79 -7.78 2.03 -15.00
CA PRO A 79 -7.98 3.35 -14.41
C PRO A 79 -6.71 4.00 -13.85
N ALA A 80 -6.76 5.33 -13.62
CA ALA A 80 -5.63 6.16 -13.13
C ALA A 80 -5.24 5.90 -11.66
N TRP A 81 -5.36 4.67 -11.20
CA TRP A 81 -5.02 4.18 -9.87
C TRP A 81 -4.63 2.71 -9.93
N LEU A 82 -3.57 2.33 -9.22
CA LEU A 82 -3.07 0.96 -9.25
C LEU A 82 -3.79 0.09 -8.21
N PHE A 83 -4.27 -1.08 -8.65
CA PHE A 83 -4.70 -2.17 -7.78
C PHE A 83 -3.57 -3.21 -7.64
N SER A 84 -3.50 -3.88 -6.49
CA SER A 84 -2.45 -4.90 -6.26
C SER A 84 -2.53 -6.06 -7.26
N GLU A 85 -3.74 -6.38 -7.71
CA GLU A 85 -4.09 -7.38 -8.71
C GLU A 85 -3.47 -7.11 -10.08
N MET A 86 -3.11 -5.86 -10.38
CA MET A 86 -2.49 -5.49 -11.66
C MET A 86 -1.00 -5.87 -11.71
N LEU A 87 -0.35 -6.07 -10.56
CA LEU A 87 1.07 -6.41 -10.46
C LEU A 87 1.30 -7.92 -10.27
N TRP A 88 0.40 -8.61 -9.54
CA TRP A 88 0.54 -10.01 -9.13
C TRP A 88 -0.79 -10.77 -9.07
#